data_AF-A0A3M1HCF6-F1
#
_entry.id   AF-A0A3M1HCF6-F1
#
_cell.length_a   1.000
_cell.length_b   1.000
_cell.length_c   1.000
_cell.angle_alpha   90.00
_cell.angle_beta   90.00
_cell.angle_gamma   90.00
#
_symmetry.space_group_name_H-M   'P 1'
#
loop_
_entity.id
_entity.type
_entity.pdbx_description
1 polymer ?
#
loop_
_entity_poly.entity_id
_entity_poly.type
_entity_poly.pdbx_seq_one_letter_code
_entity_poly.pdbx_strand_id
1 'polypeptide(L)'
;MINVGRKKITAIEKELEDAVVEQYLSLKPEAYIKQVPKQRKVASAVSKVIRMAESLYRKEGSKSLDTIGLYDLQQAYDYLRERGYSISFRAFGGRIERGSIPSVKVGRKRYIAQQILDHLVSLNEKYYTIREAYDMYRKYEPKINYRAFIGRIEKGAILSVKIGGKRFIPREVLDSLVHIEKNYYTVTEAINELSKNGVKINRNAFERRLDRGRIPHYKIGGRRFIPKEVFQEVLNREMERRR
;
A
#
# COMPACT_ATOMS: atom_id res chain seq x y z
N MET A 1 44.82 28.83 -26.46
CA MET A 1 43.58 28.07 -26.22
C MET A 1 43.91 26.85 -25.37
N ILE A 2 43.65 26.90 -24.06
CA ILE A 2 43.88 25.74 -23.18
C ILE A 2 42.70 24.80 -23.38
N ASN A 3 42.99 23.65 -23.99
CA ASN A 3 42.03 22.57 -24.16
C ASN A 3 41.82 21.93 -22.78
N VAL A 4 40.87 22.45 -22.02
CA VAL A 4 40.45 21.87 -20.73
C VAL A 4 39.79 20.54 -21.05
N GLY A 5 40.59 19.47 -21.04
CA GLY A 5 40.13 18.11 -21.27
C GLY A 5 38.96 17.81 -20.34
N ARG A 6 37.79 17.54 -20.92
CA ARG A 6 36.59 17.12 -20.19
C ARG A 6 36.94 15.84 -19.41
N LYS A 7 37.30 15.96 -18.13
CA LYS A 7 37.53 14.82 -17.24
C LYS A 7 36.32 13.90 -17.32
N LYS A 8 36.53 12.64 -17.74
CA LYS A 8 35.49 11.59 -17.75
C LYS A 8 34.82 11.55 -16.37
N ILE A 9 33.49 11.37 -16.35
CA ILE A 9 32.76 11.22 -15.09
C ILE A 9 33.19 9.89 -14.47
N THR A 10 33.93 9.97 -13.37
CA THR A 10 34.26 8.83 -12.51
C THR A 10 32.95 8.28 -11.96
N ALA A 11 32.77 6.96 -12.07
CA ALA A 11 31.60 6.30 -11.51
C ALA A 11 31.52 6.58 -10.00
N ILE A 12 30.31 6.63 -9.47
CA ILE A 12 30.11 6.60 -8.02
C ILE A 12 30.20 5.14 -7.61
N GLU A 13 31.18 4.81 -6.79
CA GLU A 13 31.49 3.44 -6.34
C GLU A 13 30.68 3.02 -5.10
N LYS A 14 29.77 3.87 -4.61
CA LYS A 14 28.86 3.49 -3.51
C LYS A 14 28.00 2.30 -3.92
N GLU A 15 28.12 1.22 -3.16
CA GLU A 15 27.17 0.11 -3.20
C GLU A 15 25.80 0.56 -2.69
N LEU A 16 24.76 0.01 -3.30
CA LEU A 16 23.39 0.24 -2.87
C LEU A 16 22.95 -0.95 -2.06
N GLU A 17 22.83 -0.76 -0.76
CA GLU A 17 22.21 -1.74 0.13
C GLU A 17 21.07 -1.03 0.85
N ASP A 18 19.84 -1.38 0.49
CA ASP A 18 18.65 -0.95 1.23
C ASP A 18 17.70 -2.13 1.34
N ALA A 19 17.71 -2.76 2.53
CA ALA A 19 16.91 -3.94 2.82
C ALA A 19 15.41 -3.73 2.55
N VAL A 20 14.88 -2.51 2.73
CA VAL A 20 13.47 -2.20 2.46
C VAL A 20 13.19 -2.23 0.96
N VAL A 21 14.11 -1.68 0.16
CA VAL A 21 13.98 -1.69 -1.31
C VAL A 21 14.18 -3.09 -1.87
N GLU A 22 15.13 -3.86 -1.36
CA GLU A 22 15.36 -5.25 -1.75
C GLU A 22 14.15 -6.13 -1.40
N GLN A 23 13.61 -5.97 -0.19
CA GLN A 23 12.38 -6.63 0.21
C GLN A 23 11.26 -6.29 -0.76
N TYR A 24 11.05 -5.01 -1.08
CA TYR A 24 10.04 -4.56 -2.03
C TYR A 24 10.21 -5.20 -3.42
N LEU A 25 11.44 -5.25 -3.94
CA LEU A 25 11.74 -5.86 -5.25
C LEU A 25 11.53 -7.38 -5.25
N SER A 26 11.64 -8.03 -4.10
CA SER A 26 11.36 -9.46 -3.95
C SER A 26 9.86 -9.79 -3.86
N LEU A 27 8.99 -8.79 -3.63
CA LEU A 27 7.57 -9.01 -3.47
C LEU A 27 6.92 -9.46 -4.78
N LYS A 28 6.26 -10.63 -4.73
CA LYS A 28 5.52 -11.19 -5.86
C LYS A 28 4.01 -11.14 -5.61
N PRO A 29 3.19 -10.75 -6.60
CA PRO A 29 1.73 -10.73 -6.47
C PRO A 29 1.14 -12.07 -5.99
N GLU A 30 1.71 -13.18 -6.44
CA GLU A 30 1.21 -14.53 -6.19
C GLU A 30 1.29 -14.91 -4.71
N ALA A 31 2.26 -14.37 -3.96
CA ALA A 31 2.43 -14.63 -2.54
C ALA A 31 1.21 -14.16 -1.74
N TYR A 32 0.66 -13.00 -2.10
CA TYR A 32 -0.47 -12.42 -1.38
C TYR A 32 -1.83 -13.03 -1.78
N ILE A 33 -1.98 -13.52 -3.01
CA ILE A 33 -3.22 -14.18 -3.46
C ILE A 33 -3.45 -15.49 -2.69
N LYS A 34 -2.38 -16.23 -2.36
CA LYS A 34 -2.46 -17.51 -1.63
C LYS A 34 -2.83 -17.36 -0.15
N GLN A 35 -2.55 -16.20 0.45
CA GLN A 35 -2.77 -15.95 1.89
C GLN A 35 -4.18 -15.46 2.24
N VAL A 36 -5.00 -15.06 1.26
CA VAL A 36 -6.38 -14.64 1.52
C VAL A 36 -7.20 -15.88 1.90
N PRO A 37 -7.85 -15.92 3.08
CA PRO A 37 -8.72 -17.04 3.44
C PRO A 37 -9.73 -17.29 2.33
N LYS A 38 -9.76 -18.51 1.78
CA LYS A 38 -10.72 -18.85 0.70
C LYS A 38 -12.13 -18.48 1.18
N GLN A 39 -12.75 -17.48 0.55
CA GLN A 39 -14.06 -16.93 0.92
C GLN A 39 -15.14 -18.02 1.10
N ARG A 40 -15.01 -19.14 0.39
CA ARG A 40 -15.87 -20.33 0.54
C ARG A 40 -15.88 -20.90 1.97
N LYS A 41 -14.75 -20.90 2.68
CA LYS A 41 -14.66 -21.39 4.07
C LYS A 41 -15.43 -20.47 5.03
N VAL A 42 -15.27 -19.15 4.90
CA VAL A 42 -15.99 -18.15 5.70
C VAL A 42 -17.49 -18.24 5.45
N ALA A 43 -17.92 -18.33 4.19
CA ALA A 43 -19.34 -18.48 3.85
C ALA A 43 -19.97 -19.75 4.46
N SER A 44 -19.27 -20.89 4.40
CA SER A 44 -19.76 -22.15 4.97
C SER A 44 -19.86 -22.14 6.51
N ALA A 45 -18.91 -21.49 7.19
CA ALA A 45 -18.94 -21.34 8.64
C ALA A 45 -20.08 -20.40 9.06
N VAL A 46 -20.25 -19.29 8.35
CA VAL A 46 -21.34 -18.33 8.56
C VAL A 46 -22.71 -19.00 8.39
N SER A 47 -22.91 -19.81 7.34
CA SER A 47 -24.17 -20.54 7.13
C SER A 47 -24.50 -21.52 8.27
N LYS A 48 -23.49 -22.16 8.88
CA LYS A 48 -23.70 -23.04 10.04
C LYS A 48 -24.14 -22.25 11.28
N VAL A 49 -23.45 -21.14 11.57
CA VAL A 49 -23.76 -20.24 12.69
C VAL A 49 -25.19 -19.68 12.55
N ILE A 50 -25.59 -19.30 11.33
CA ILE A 50 -26.94 -18.80 11.03
C ILE A 50 -28.01 -19.84 11.34
N ARG A 51 -27.84 -21.07 10.83
CA ARG A 51 -28.81 -22.15 11.06
C ARG A 51 -28.93 -22.50 12.54
N MET A 52 -27.82 -22.50 13.27
CA MET A 52 -27.81 -22.71 14.72
C MET A 52 -28.58 -21.61 15.44
N ALA A 53 -28.36 -20.34 15.08
CA ALA A 53 -29.05 -19.20 15.69
C ALA A 53 -30.55 -19.17 15.40
N GLU A 54 -30.97 -19.48 14.18
CA GLU A 54 -32.39 -19.62 13.84
C GLU A 54 -33.05 -20.76 14.64
N SER A 55 -32.34 -21.86 14.85
CA SER A 55 -32.85 -23.00 15.62
C SER A 55 -33.00 -22.69 17.12
N LEU A 56 -32.07 -21.91 17.69
CA LEU A 56 -32.09 -21.54 19.11
C LEU A 56 -33.10 -20.44 19.41
N TYR A 57 -33.23 -19.47 18.51
CA TYR A 57 -34.26 -18.43 18.61
C TYR A 57 -35.68 -19.03 18.63
N ARG A 58 -35.91 -20.10 17.86
CA ARG A 58 -37.21 -20.82 17.83
C ARG A 58 -37.48 -21.64 19.09
N LYS A 59 -36.44 -22.10 19.81
CA LYS A 59 -36.58 -23.09 20.90
C LYS A 59 -36.61 -22.51 22.31
N GLU A 60 -35.85 -21.45 22.62
CA GLU A 60 -35.60 -21.13 24.04
C GLU A 60 -35.70 -19.66 24.45
N GLY A 61 -36.01 -18.71 23.55
CA GLY A 61 -36.10 -17.30 23.95
C GLY A 61 -34.75 -16.72 24.41
N SER A 62 -34.09 -15.97 23.52
CA SER A 62 -32.94 -15.09 23.82
C SER A 62 -31.86 -15.64 24.78
N LYS A 63 -31.41 -16.89 24.67
CA LYS A 63 -30.04 -17.18 25.12
C LYS A 63 -29.10 -16.26 24.31
N SER A 64 -28.17 -15.59 24.99
CA SER A 64 -27.26 -14.60 24.38
C SER A 64 -26.56 -15.23 23.18
N LEU A 65 -26.99 -14.83 21.97
CA LEU A 65 -26.46 -15.33 20.70
C LEU A 65 -24.95 -15.03 20.56
N ASP A 66 -24.46 -14.10 21.38
CA ASP A 66 -23.05 -13.72 21.55
C ASP A 66 -22.20 -14.93 21.95
N THR A 67 -22.73 -15.85 22.78
CA THR A 67 -22.03 -17.09 23.20
C THR A 67 -21.75 -18.04 22.03
N ILE A 68 -22.41 -17.82 20.88
CA ILE A 68 -22.31 -18.64 19.67
C ILE A 68 -21.57 -17.86 18.57
N GLY A 69 -20.97 -16.72 18.93
CA GLY A 69 -20.20 -15.87 18.03
C GLY A 69 -21.07 -15.05 17.09
N LEU A 70 -22.30 -14.69 17.49
CA LEU A 70 -23.13 -13.73 16.77
C LEU A 70 -23.24 -12.44 17.56
N TYR A 71 -22.78 -11.36 16.95
CA TYR A 71 -22.78 -10.03 17.53
C TYR A 71 -23.92 -9.23 16.94
N ASP A 72 -24.67 -8.51 17.77
CA ASP A 72 -25.58 -7.49 17.25
C ASP A 72 -24.81 -6.32 16.63
N LEU A 73 -25.51 -5.35 16.03
CA LEU A 73 -24.84 -4.26 15.32
C LEU A 73 -23.97 -3.38 16.23
N GLN A 74 -24.38 -3.17 17.48
CA GLN A 74 -23.64 -2.34 18.41
C GLN A 74 -22.39 -3.09 18.88
N GLN A 75 -22.56 -4.34 19.32
CA GLN A 75 -21.45 -5.18 19.77
C GLN A 75 -20.44 -5.43 18.63
N ALA A 76 -20.91 -5.65 17.39
CA ALA A 76 -20.05 -5.84 16.23
C ALA A 76 -19.26 -4.56 15.90
N TYR A 77 -19.88 -3.38 16.07
CA TYR A 77 -19.20 -2.11 15.90
C TYR A 77 -18.11 -1.91 16.95
N ASP A 78 -18.44 -2.13 18.22
CA ASP A 78 -17.51 -1.98 19.34
C ASP A 78 -16.34 -2.96 19.21
N TYR A 79 -16.62 -4.22 18.83
CA TYR A 79 -15.61 -5.25 18.54
C TYR A 79 -14.57 -4.80 17.50
N LEU A 80 -15.04 -4.17 16.42
CA LEU A 80 -14.20 -3.64 15.34
C LEU A 80 -13.40 -2.42 15.83
N ARG A 81 -14.04 -1.51 16.56
CA ARG A 81 -13.40 -0.29 17.09
C ARG A 81 -12.26 -0.62 18.05
N GLU A 82 -12.49 -1.55 18.98
CA GLU A 82 -11.49 -2.01 19.95
C GLU A 82 -10.27 -2.63 19.29
N ARG A 83 -10.44 -3.24 18.11
CA ARG A 83 -9.36 -3.84 17.30
C ARG A 83 -8.78 -2.89 16.24
N GLY A 84 -9.01 -1.58 16.40
CA GLY A 84 -8.40 -0.56 15.53
C GLY A 84 -8.99 -0.46 14.13
N TYR A 85 -10.17 -1.05 13.87
CA TYR A 85 -10.89 -0.86 12.62
C TYR A 85 -11.64 0.49 12.65
N SER A 86 -11.01 1.52 12.10
CA SER A 86 -11.53 2.90 12.11
C SER A 86 -12.69 3.08 11.13
N ILE A 87 -13.92 2.93 11.62
CA ILE A 87 -15.15 3.25 10.88
C ILE A 87 -16.12 4.00 11.80
N SER A 88 -16.90 4.94 11.25
CA SER A 88 -18.01 5.54 12.00
C SER A 88 -19.19 4.58 12.04
N PHE A 89 -19.99 4.61 13.12
CA PHE A 89 -21.17 3.76 13.25
C PHE A 89 -22.13 3.90 12.05
N ARG A 90 -22.32 5.13 11.56
CA ARG A 90 -23.11 5.42 10.35
C ARG A 90 -22.56 4.72 9.10
N ALA A 91 -21.25 4.80 8.88
CA ALA A 91 -20.62 4.15 7.73
C ALA A 91 -20.66 2.62 7.85
N PHE A 92 -20.56 2.08 9.07
CA PHE A 92 -20.71 0.66 9.36
C PHE A 92 -22.13 0.17 9.04
N GLY A 93 -23.17 0.84 9.55
CA GLY A 93 -24.57 0.54 9.23
C GLY A 93 -24.84 0.59 7.72
N GLY A 94 -24.40 1.65 7.04
CA GLY A 94 -24.55 1.76 5.59
C GLY A 94 -23.78 0.69 4.79
N ARG A 95 -22.74 0.07 5.35
CA ARG A 95 -22.04 -1.08 4.72
C ARG A 95 -22.81 -2.38 4.85
N ILE A 96 -23.53 -2.55 5.95
CA ILE A 96 -24.43 -3.70 6.20
C ILE A 96 -25.64 -3.63 5.29
N GLU A 97 -26.28 -2.46 5.18
CA GLU A 97 -27.43 -2.23 4.31
C GLU A 97 -27.11 -2.49 2.84
N ARG A 98 -25.92 -2.08 2.39
CA ARG A 98 -25.41 -2.34 1.03
C ARG A 98 -24.90 -3.77 0.82
N GLY A 99 -24.97 -4.65 1.83
CA GLY A 99 -24.53 -6.04 1.74
C GLY A 99 -23.01 -6.23 1.64
N SER A 100 -22.22 -5.17 1.84
CA SER A 100 -20.76 -5.27 1.80
C SER A 100 -20.16 -5.89 3.07
N ILE A 101 -20.90 -5.83 4.18
CA ILE A 101 -20.66 -6.61 5.39
C ILE A 101 -21.85 -7.58 5.50
N PRO A 102 -21.64 -8.89 5.36
CA PRO A 102 -22.73 -9.85 5.47
C PRO A 102 -23.32 -9.81 6.88
N SER A 103 -24.64 -9.77 6.95
CA SER A 103 -25.40 -9.81 8.20
C SER A 103 -26.63 -10.69 8.02
N VAL A 104 -27.18 -11.14 9.15
CA VAL A 104 -28.29 -12.08 9.18
C VAL A 104 -29.36 -11.51 10.06
N LYS A 105 -30.60 -11.52 9.57
CA LYS A 105 -31.75 -11.04 10.34
C LYS A 105 -32.31 -12.22 11.13
N VAL A 106 -32.25 -12.14 12.46
CA VAL A 106 -32.86 -13.12 13.37
C VAL A 106 -33.94 -12.39 14.17
N GLY A 107 -35.20 -12.77 13.92
CA GLY A 107 -36.36 -12.03 14.42
C GLY A 107 -36.37 -10.58 13.91
N ARG A 108 -36.33 -9.61 14.83
CA ARG A 108 -36.33 -8.16 14.51
C ARG A 108 -34.93 -7.54 14.43
N LYS A 109 -33.88 -8.22 14.91
CA LYS A 109 -32.51 -7.69 14.98
C LYS A 109 -31.63 -8.30 13.88
N ARG A 110 -30.55 -7.58 13.53
CA ARG A 110 -29.49 -8.07 12.65
C ARG A 110 -28.27 -8.45 13.46
N TYR A 111 -27.66 -9.55 13.09
CA TYR A 111 -26.45 -10.09 13.71
C TYR A 111 -25.37 -10.33 12.67
N ILE A 112 -24.12 -10.26 13.11
CA ILE A 112 -22.92 -10.51 12.30
C ILE A 112 -22.11 -11.59 13.00
N ALA A 113 -21.67 -12.58 12.22
CA ALA A 113 -20.81 -13.64 12.74
C ALA A 113 -19.41 -13.10 13.05
N GLN A 114 -18.84 -13.52 14.17
CA GLN A 114 -17.51 -13.11 14.63
C GLN A 114 -16.44 -13.33 13.55
N GLN A 115 -16.53 -14.45 12.81
CA GLN A 115 -15.56 -14.77 11.75
C GLN A 115 -15.55 -13.73 10.61
N ILE A 116 -16.67 -13.03 10.38
CA ILE A 116 -16.72 -11.91 9.43
C ILE A 116 -15.98 -10.72 10.01
N LEU A 117 -16.17 -10.42 11.29
CA LEU A 117 -15.49 -9.33 11.98
C LEU A 117 -13.98 -9.56 12.02
N ASP A 118 -13.55 -10.78 12.39
CA ASP A 118 -12.14 -11.18 12.39
C ASP A 118 -11.50 -11.05 11.01
N HIS A 119 -12.24 -11.42 9.96
CA HIS A 119 -11.78 -11.25 8.59
C HIS A 119 -11.63 -9.77 8.22
N LEU A 120 -12.56 -8.90 8.65
CA LEU A 120 -12.44 -7.45 8.42
C LEU A 120 -11.24 -6.85 9.16
N VAL A 121 -11.01 -7.27 10.41
CA VAL A 121 -9.84 -6.87 11.21
C VAL A 121 -8.56 -7.31 10.52
N SER A 122 -8.44 -8.60 10.17
CA SER A 122 -7.26 -9.13 9.48
C SER A 122 -6.99 -8.43 8.15
N LEU A 123 -8.03 -8.07 7.39
CA LEU A 123 -7.86 -7.31 6.16
C LEU A 123 -7.33 -5.90 6.43
N ASN A 124 -7.85 -5.21 7.45
CA ASN A 124 -7.39 -3.87 7.82
C ASN A 124 -5.96 -3.88 8.36
N GLU A 125 -5.56 -4.92 9.09
CA GLU A 125 -4.19 -5.08 9.57
C GLU A 125 -3.19 -5.30 8.42
N LYS A 126 -3.54 -6.12 7.43
CA LYS A 126 -2.60 -6.53 6.37
C LYS A 126 -2.63 -5.66 5.12
N TYR A 127 -3.71 -4.93 4.90
CA TYR A 127 -3.90 -4.17 3.67
C TYR A 127 -4.49 -2.78 3.90
N TYR A 128 -4.12 -1.86 3.02
CA TYR A 128 -4.79 -0.58 2.84
C TYR A 128 -5.86 -0.68 1.75
N THR A 129 -6.95 0.05 1.92
CA THR A 129 -7.82 0.40 0.79
C THR A 129 -7.08 1.35 -0.17
N ILE A 130 -7.50 1.43 -1.43
CA ILE A 130 -6.90 2.36 -2.42
C ILE A 130 -6.91 3.80 -1.89
N ARG A 131 -8.00 4.19 -1.21
CA ARG A 131 -8.17 5.56 -0.71
C ARG A 131 -7.19 5.87 0.42
N GLU A 132 -7.11 4.99 1.42
CA GLU A 132 -6.15 5.13 2.53
C GLU A 132 -4.72 5.13 2.00
N ALA A 133 -4.42 4.23 1.07
CA ALA A 133 -3.10 4.14 0.48
C ALA A 133 -2.69 5.43 -0.24
N TYR A 134 -3.62 6.01 -1.01
CA TYR A 134 -3.41 7.32 -1.64
C TYR A 134 -3.21 8.42 -0.61
N ASP A 135 -4.06 8.50 0.41
CA ASP A 135 -4.02 9.57 1.40
C ASP A 135 -2.72 9.54 2.23
N MET A 136 -2.11 8.37 2.41
CA MET A 136 -0.78 8.23 3.00
C MET A 136 0.33 8.57 2.00
N TYR A 137 0.28 8.01 0.79
CA TYR A 137 1.33 8.19 -0.21
C TYR A 137 1.48 9.65 -0.66
N ARG A 138 0.37 10.36 -0.86
CA ARG A 138 0.36 11.78 -1.27
C ARG A 138 1.05 12.71 -0.27
N LYS A 139 1.23 12.29 0.99
CA LYS A 139 1.98 13.09 1.99
C LYS A 139 3.45 13.23 1.60
N TYR A 140 3.97 12.26 0.84
CA TYR A 140 5.36 12.19 0.42
C TYR A 140 5.56 12.49 -1.07
N GLU A 141 4.57 12.17 -1.92
CA GLU A 141 4.53 12.64 -3.32
C GLU A 141 3.34 13.61 -3.53
N PRO A 142 3.40 14.88 -3.07
CA PRO A 142 2.24 15.79 -3.06
C PRO A 142 1.72 16.15 -4.46
N LYS A 143 2.51 15.93 -5.51
CA LYS A 143 2.13 16.19 -6.90
C LYS A 143 1.26 15.08 -7.50
N ILE A 144 1.16 13.92 -6.86
CA ILE A 144 0.35 12.82 -7.39
C ILE A 144 -1.14 13.07 -7.14
N ASN A 145 -1.94 13.02 -8.20
CA ASN A 145 -3.39 13.03 -8.07
C ASN A 145 -3.95 11.60 -7.93
N TYR A 146 -5.18 11.49 -7.42
CA TYR A 146 -5.80 10.19 -7.15
C TYR A 146 -5.93 9.31 -8.40
N ARG A 147 -6.22 9.90 -9.56
CA ARG A 147 -6.35 9.17 -10.83
C ARG A 147 -5.01 8.58 -11.29
N ALA A 148 -3.92 9.34 -11.15
CA ALA A 148 -2.57 8.90 -11.47
C ALA A 148 -2.13 7.77 -10.53
N PHE A 149 -2.46 7.87 -9.23
CA PHE A 149 -2.22 6.79 -8.26
C PHE A 149 -2.94 5.50 -8.65
N ILE A 150 -4.23 5.57 -8.99
CA ILE A 150 -4.98 4.43 -9.53
C ILE A 150 -4.32 3.89 -10.81
N GLY A 151 -3.91 4.76 -11.72
CA GLY A 151 -3.22 4.36 -12.95
C GLY A 151 -1.92 3.60 -12.71
N ARG A 152 -1.19 3.91 -11.63
CA ARG A 152 0.01 3.14 -11.24
C ARG A 152 -0.34 1.74 -10.74
N ILE A 153 -1.45 1.59 -10.03
CA ILE A 153 -1.97 0.28 -9.60
C ILE A 153 -2.41 -0.54 -10.82
N GLU A 154 -3.14 0.07 -11.75
CA GLU A 154 -3.64 -0.58 -12.96
C GLU A 154 -2.51 -1.06 -13.87
N LYS A 155 -1.43 -0.28 -13.98
CA LYS A 155 -0.23 -0.63 -14.76
C LYS A 155 0.72 -1.59 -14.03
N GLY A 156 0.39 -2.03 -12.81
CA GLY A 156 1.22 -2.94 -12.01
C GLY A 156 2.48 -2.29 -11.43
N ALA A 157 2.62 -0.97 -11.49
CA ALA A 157 3.73 -0.24 -10.85
C ALA A 157 3.58 -0.19 -9.32
N ILE A 158 2.35 -0.27 -8.81
CA ILE A 158 2.06 -0.47 -7.38
C ILE A 158 1.35 -1.81 -7.24
N LEU A 159 1.96 -2.71 -6.47
CA LEU A 159 1.41 -4.04 -6.25
C LEU A 159 0.07 -3.97 -5.51
N SER A 160 -0.94 -4.69 -6.02
CA SER A 160 -2.27 -4.76 -5.41
C SER A 160 -2.87 -6.14 -5.54
N VAL A 161 -3.83 -6.46 -4.68
CA VAL A 161 -4.53 -7.74 -4.63
C VAL A 161 -6.03 -7.49 -4.70
N LYS A 162 -6.75 -8.30 -5.47
CA LYS A 162 -8.22 -8.23 -5.56
C LYS A 162 -8.84 -9.22 -4.56
N ILE A 163 -9.53 -8.71 -3.55
CA ILE A 163 -10.21 -9.47 -2.51
C ILE A 163 -11.69 -9.11 -2.54
N GLY A 164 -12.56 -10.11 -2.76
CA GLY A 164 -14.01 -9.89 -2.78
C GLY A 164 -14.47 -8.83 -3.78
N GLY A 165 -13.85 -8.78 -4.96
CA GLY A 165 -14.19 -7.80 -6.00
C GLY A 165 -13.53 -6.44 -5.85
N LYS A 166 -12.97 -6.11 -4.67
CA LYS A 166 -12.28 -4.84 -4.39
C LYS A 166 -10.77 -5.02 -4.43
N ARG A 167 -10.04 -3.98 -4.84
CA ARG A 167 -8.57 -3.99 -4.79
C ARG A 167 -8.07 -3.39 -3.48
N PHE A 168 -7.02 -4.00 -2.96
CA PHE A 168 -6.31 -3.61 -1.75
C PHE A 168 -4.81 -3.58 -2.02
N ILE A 169 -4.07 -2.77 -1.28
CA ILE A 169 -2.61 -2.68 -1.36
C ILE A 169 -2.05 -3.29 -0.07
N PRO A 170 -1.17 -4.30 -0.12
CA PRO A 170 -0.51 -4.82 1.08
C PRO A 170 0.22 -3.71 1.82
N ARG A 171 0.20 -3.72 3.15
CA ARG A 171 0.83 -2.64 3.93
C ARG A 171 2.32 -2.49 3.63
N GLU A 172 3.04 -3.60 3.63
CA GLU A 172 4.47 -3.69 3.30
C GLU A 172 4.82 -3.00 1.96
N VAL A 173 3.98 -3.18 0.94
CA VAL A 173 4.16 -2.56 -0.38
C VAL A 173 4.10 -1.04 -0.27
N LEU A 174 3.10 -0.52 0.44
CA LEU A 174 2.92 0.92 0.57
C LEU A 174 3.97 1.54 1.48
N ASP A 175 4.30 0.89 2.59
CA ASP A 175 5.29 1.37 3.55
C ASP A 175 6.68 1.46 2.90
N SER A 176 7.03 0.47 2.07
CA SER A 176 8.24 0.49 1.23
C SER A 176 8.22 1.63 0.21
N LEU A 177 7.10 1.85 -0.48
CA LEU A 177 6.96 2.96 -1.42
C LEU A 177 7.09 4.32 -0.73
N VAL A 178 6.54 4.47 0.48
CA VAL A 178 6.70 5.68 1.29
C VAL A 178 8.16 5.87 1.70
N HIS A 179 8.87 4.80 2.07
CA HIS A 179 10.31 4.84 2.33
C HIS A 179 11.10 5.31 1.11
N ILE A 180 10.79 4.79 -0.08
CA ILE A 180 11.42 5.18 -1.34
C ILE A 180 11.18 6.67 -1.62
N GLU A 181 9.94 7.17 -1.55
CA GLU A 181 9.66 8.60 -1.81
C GLU A 181 10.31 9.53 -0.76
N LYS A 182 10.54 9.07 0.47
CA LYS A 182 11.24 9.84 1.51
C LYS A 182 12.74 9.94 1.24
N ASN A 183 13.37 8.86 0.80
CA ASN A 183 14.84 8.70 0.85
C ASN A 183 15.51 8.77 -0.52
N TYR A 184 14.73 8.82 -1.59
CA TYR A 184 15.24 8.80 -2.96
C TYR A 184 14.75 10.01 -3.76
N TYR A 185 15.55 10.41 -4.74
CA TYR A 185 15.13 11.32 -5.79
C TYR A 185 14.67 10.54 -7.02
N THR A 186 13.55 10.94 -7.60
CA THR A 186 13.23 10.56 -8.97
C THR A 186 14.14 11.30 -9.94
N VAL A 187 14.30 10.76 -11.16
CA VAL A 187 15.10 11.44 -12.23
C VAL A 187 14.69 12.89 -12.44
N THR A 188 13.38 13.16 -12.45
CA THR A 188 12.86 14.52 -12.65
C THR A 188 13.25 15.44 -11.49
N GLU A 189 13.17 14.96 -10.25
CA GLU A 189 13.56 15.76 -9.08
C GLU A 189 15.07 15.97 -9.01
N ALA A 190 15.86 14.94 -9.31
CA ALA A 190 17.31 15.03 -9.39
C ALA A 190 17.76 16.11 -10.41
N ILE A 191 17.15 16.15 -11.60
CA ILE A 191 17.46 17.16 -12.61
C ILE A 191 17.06 18.57 -12.15
N ASN A 192 15.89 18.70 -11.53
CA ASN A 192 15.44 19.99 -11.00
C ASN A 192 16.38 20.49 -9.89
N GLU A 193 16.86 19.59 -9.04
CA GLU A 193 17.78 19.92 -7.95
C GLU A 193 19.17 20.28 -8.47
N LEU A 194 19.69 19.57 -9.47
CA LEU A 194 20.92 19.97 -10.19
C LEU A 194 20.77 21.37 -10.79
N SER A 195 19.65 21.65 -11.46
CA SER A 195 19.39 22.94 -12.10
C SER A 195 19.32 24.10 -11.09
N LYS A 196 18.69 23.89 -9.93
CA LYS A 196 18.65 24.88 -8.83
C LYS A 196 20.04 25.22 -8.30
N ASN A 197 20.93 24.23 -8.23
CA ASN A 197 22.33 24.42 -7.87
C ASN A 197 23.18 24.90 -9.06
N GLY A 198 22.55 25.32 -10.15
CA GLY A 198 23.18 25.88 -11.35
C GLY A 198 23.62 24.85 -12.37
N VAL A 199 23.66 23.55 -12.06
CA VAL A 199 24.11 22.48 -12.96
C VAL A 199 23.04 22.20 -14.02
N LYS A 200 23.24 22.75 -15.22
CA LYS A 200 22.35 22.50 -16.37
C LYS A 200 22.72 21.18 -17.04
N ILE A 201 21.88 20.16 -16.87
CA ILE A 201 21.98 18.90 -17.60
C ILE A 201 20.66 18.55 -18.28
N ASN A 202 20.74 18.09 -19.52
CA ASN A 202 19.56 17.56 -20.22
C ASN A 202 19.19 16.19 -19.64
N ARG A 203 17.89 15.91 -19.52
CA ARG A 203 17.34 14.62 -19.09
C ARG A 203 17.98 13.43 -19.79
N ASN A 204 18.09 13.45 -21.12
CA ASN A 204 18.67 12.34 -21.88
C ASN A 204 20.15 12.11 -21.52
N ALA A 205 20.89 13.18 -21.24
CA ALA A 205 22.28 13.06 -20.82
C ALA A 205 22.41 12.49 -19.40
N PHE A 206 21.49 12.84 -18.51
CA PHE A 206 21.42 12.29 -17.15
C PHE A 206 21.02 10.81 -17.16
N GLU A 207 20.00 10.44 -17.93
CA GLU A 207 19.54 9.05 -18.06
C GLU A 207 20.63 8.15 -18.64
N ARG A 208 21.42 8.61 -19.62
CA ARG A 208 22.59 7.87 -20.12
C ARG A 208 23.65 7.60 -19.06
N ARG A 209 23.77 8.42 -18.02
CA ARG A 209 24.70 8.17 -16.91
C ARG A 209 24.20 7.05 -16.01
N LEU A 210 22.88 7.00 -15.79
CA LEU A 210 22.21 5.89 -15.09
C LEU A 210 22.34 4.60 -15.90
N ASP A 211 22.08 4.64 -17.21
CA ASP A 211 22.17 3.47 -18.11
C ASP A 211 23.58 2.88 -18.15
N ARG A 212 24.60 3.74 -18.08
CA ARG A 212 26.02 3.34 -18.07
C ARG A 212 26.53 2.95 -16.68
N GLY A 213 25.66 2.85 -15.68
CA GLY A 213 26.03 2.47 -14.31
C GLY A 213 26.94 3.48 -13.60
N ARG A 214 27.01 4.75 -14.05
CA ARG A 214 27.85 5.77 -13.42
C ARG A 214 27.23 6.38 -12.17
N ILE A 215 25.92 6.28 -12.07
CA ILE A 215 25.13 6.73 -10.93
C ILE A 215 24.32 5.50 -10.46
N PRO A 216 24.64 4.96 -9.28
CA PRO A 216 23.85 3.90 -8.66
C PRO A 216 22.39 4.32 -8.50
N HIS A 217 21.46 3.44 -8.88
CA HIS A 217 20.02 3.68 -8.76
C HIS A 217 19.22 2.36 -8.69
N TYR A 218 18.00 2.44 -8.16
CA TYR A 218 17.02 1.35 -8.25
C TYR A 218 15.99 1.63 -9.34
N LYS A 219 15.51 0.57 -10.01
CA LYS A 219 14.41 0.63 -10.96
C LYS A 219 13.16 0.00 -10.36
N ILE A 220 12.15 0.83 -10.07
CA ILE A 220 10.92 0.42 -9.36
C ILE A 220 9.72 0.91 -10.16
N GLY A 221 8.81 0.00 -10.54
CA GLY A 221 7.59 0.33 -11.27
C GLY A 221 7.83 1.09 -12.59
N GLY A 222 8.97 0.83 -13.26
CA GLY A 222 9.38 1.52 -14.48
C GLY A 222 10.02 2.90 -14.28
N ARG A 223 10.12 3.39 -13.04
CA ARG A 223 10.82 4.63 -12.67
C ARG A 223 12.20 4.32 -12.10
N ARG A 224 13.10 5.29 -12.16
CA ARG A 224 14.43 5.22 -11.55
C ARG A 224 14.49 6.12 -10.33
N PHE A 225 15.01 5.57 -9.24
CA PHE A 225 15.15 6.20 -7.94
C PHE A 225 16.62 6.20 -7.53
N ILE A 226 17.14 7.38 -7.21
CA ILE A 226 18.54 7.60 -6.84
C ILE A 226 18.55 7.94 -5.34
N PRO A 227 19.27 7.19 -4.49
CA PRO A 227 19.32 7.53 -3.07
C PRO A 227 19.81 8.96 -2.87
N LYS A 228 19.22 9.67 -1.91
CA LYS A 228 19.58 11.07 -1.62
C LYS A 228 21.06 11.27 -1.39
N GLU A 229 21.71 10.35 -0.68
CA GLU A 229 23.15 10.40 -0.42
C GLU A 229 23.99 10.27 -1.69
N VAL A 230 23.66 9.30 -2.54
CA VAL A 230 24.34 9.10 -3.84
C VAL A 230 24.13 10.33 -4.71
N PHE A 231 22.92 10.88 -4.73
CA PHE A 231 22.64 12.11 -5.46
C PHE A 231 23.42 13.32 -4.93
N GLN A 232 23.58 13.45 -3.61
CA GLN A 232 24.39 14.51 -3.03
C GLN A 232 25.86 14.42 -3.46
N GLU A 233 26.40 13.20 -3.56
CA GLU A 233 27.73 12.97 -4.12
C GLU A 233 27.81 13.35 -5.61
N VAL A 234 26.79 13.00 -6.42
CA VAL A 234 26.69 13.46 -7.82
C VAL A 234 26.76 14.98 -7.88
N LEU A 235 25.97 15.66 -7.03
CA LEU A 235 25.88 17.11 -7.00
C LEU A 235 27.23 17.75 -6.64
N ASN A 236 27.89 17.27 -5.58
CA ASN A 236 29.19 17.78 -5.14
C ASN A 236 30.24 17.64 -6.25
N ARG A 237 30.33 16.46 -6.89
CA ARG A 237 31.27 16.22 -8.01
C ARG A 237 31.00 17.12 -9.22
N GLU A 238 29.73 17.43 -9.51
CA GLU A 238 29.37 18.34 -10.62
C GLU A 238 29.67 19.81 -10.29
N MET A 239 29.54 20.21 -9.02
CA MET A 239 29.87 21.56 -8.57
C MET A 239 31.38 21.80 -8.55
N GLU A 240 32.17 20.83 -8.08
CA GLU A 240 33.64 20.89 -8.11
C GLU A 240 34.18 21.05 -9.53
N ARG A 241 33.58 20.38 -10.52
CA ARG A 241 33.99 20.48 -11.93
C ARG A 241 33.79 21.85 -12.56
N ARG A 242 32.98 22.70 -11.94
CA ARG A 242 32.71 24.06 -12.41
C ARG A 242 33.60 25.11 -11.77
N ARG A 243 34.22 24.79 -10.64
CA ARG A 243 35.29 25.60 -10.03
C ARG A 243 36.59 25.37 -10.80
#